data_AF-A0A2H0YQQ8-F1
#
_entry.id   AF-A0A2H0YQQ8-F1
#
_cell.length_a   1.000
_cell.length_b   1.000
_cell.length_c   1.000
_cell.angle_alpha   90.00
_cell.angle_beta   90.00
_cell.angle_gamma   90.00
#
_symmetry.space_group_name_H-M   'P 1'
#
loop_
_entity.id
_entity.type
_entity.pdbx_description
1 polymer ?
#
loop_
_entity_poly.entity_id
_entity_poly.type
_entity_poly.pdbx_seq_one_letter_code
_entity_poly.pdbx_strand_id
1 'polypeptide(L)'
;MKILGIIDLVAAFILLTRVIAPAEIEIPLGILIGVVIILIIKALLNITGMGGIIDITTAALLIISSFWLLPFWILIIGAIAIGQKGVVSMFMGY
;
A
#
# COMPACT_ATOMS: atom_id res chain seq x y z
N MET A 1 -10.67 -7.49 10.61
CA MET A 1 -10.63 -8.23 9.32
C MET A 1 -9.20 -8.66 8.93
N LYS A 2 -8.74 -9.86 9.34
CA LYS A 2 -7.32 -10.27 9.22
C LYS A 2 -6.77 -10.30 7.78
N ILE A 3 -7.59 -10.71 6.81
CA ILE A 3 -7.21 -10.78 5.38
C ILE A 3 -6.92 -9.38 4.82
N LEU A 4 -7.65 -8.35 5.27
CA LEU A 4 -7.43 -6.98 4.80
C LEU A 4 -6.12 -6.39 5.30
N GLY A 5 -5.63 -6.82 6.46
CA GLY A 5 -4.30 -6.43 6.96
C GLY A 5 -3.17 -7.07 6.16
N ILE A 6 -3.37 -8.27 5.61
CA ILE A 6 -2.40 -8.90 4.69
C ILE A 6 -2.24 -8.07 3.43
N ILE A 7 -3.34 -7.53 2.87
CA ILE A 7 -3.27 -6.67 1.68
C ILE A 7 -2.45 -5.39 1.95
N ASP A 8 -2.59 -4.80 3.15
CA ASP A 8 -1.81 -3.64 3.56
C ASP A 8 -0.31 -3.96 3.66
N LEU A 9 0.02 -5.14 4.19
CA LEU A 9 1.41 -5.61 4.23
C LEU A 9 1.98 -5.90 2.83
N VAL A 10 1.17 -6.45 1.92
CA VAL A 10 1.58 -6.64 0.53
C VAL A 10 1.82 -5.28 -0.12
N ALA A 11 0.96 -4.28 0.09
CA ALA A 11 1.16 -2.92 -0.41
C ALA A 11 2.44 -2.27 0.16
N ALA A 12 2.71 -2.43 1.46
CA ALA A 12 3.95 -1.98 2.08
C ALA A 12 5.17 -2.64 1.44
N PHE A 13 5.12 -3.96 1.23
CA PHE A 13 6.22 -4.70 0.61
C PHE A 13 6.46 -4.23 -0.83
N ILE A 14 5.40 -4.03 -1.61
CA ILE A 14 5.50 -3.47 -2.97
C ILE A 14 6.16 -2.08 -2.95
N LEU A 15 5.78 -1.20 -2.02
CA LEU A 15 6.43 0.11 -1.92
C LEU A 15 7.92 -0.01 -1.54
N LEU A 16 8.28 -0.94 -0.66
CA LEU A 16 9.68 -1.19 -0.28
C LEU A 16 10.52 -1.74 -1.42
N THR A 17 9.98 -2.64 -2.25
CA THR A 17 10.72 -3.15 -3.41
C THR A 17 11.01 -2.03 -4.42
N ARG A 18 10.10 -1.05 -4.54
CA ARG A 18 10.33 0.17 -5.34
C ARG A 18 11.42 1.09 -4.76
N VAL A 19 11.77 0.95 -3.48
CA VAL A 19 12.89 1.69 -2.87
C VAL A 19 14.21 0.96 -3.07
N ILE A 20 14.24 -0.34 -2.79
CA ILE A 20 15.48 -1.13 -2.71
C ILE A 20 15.99 -1.49 -4.11
N ALA A 21 15.10 -1.83 -5.03
CA ALA A 21 15.43 -2.38 -6.33
C ALA A 21 14.47 -1.88 -7.43
N PRO A 22 14.40 -0.55 -7.67
CA PRO A 22 13.38 0.07 -8.53
C PRO A 22 13.40 -0.42 -9.99
N ALA A 23 14.53 -0.95 -10.48
CA ALA A 23 14.70 -1.40 -11.85
C ALA A 23 14.88 -2.93 -11.99
N GLU A 24 14.96 -3.67 -10.88
CA GLU A 24 15.30 -5.11 -10.92
C GLU A 24 14.12 -6.00 -10.52
N ILE A 25 13.20 -5.49 -9.69
CA ILE A 25 12.03 -6.26 -9.25
C ILE A 25 10.81 -5.86 -10.08
N GLU A 26 10.52 -6.66 -11.09
CA GLU A 26 9.28 -6.55 -11.85
C GLU A 26 8.13 -7.20 -11.09
N ILE A 27 7.15 -6.39 -10.69
CA ILE A 27 5.96 -6.88 -10.02
C ILE A 27 4.91 -7.16 -11.09
N PRO A 28 4.33 -8.38 -11.13
CA PRO A 28 3.28 -8.70 -12.09
C PRO A 28 2.15 -7.69 -12.03
N LEU A 29 1.82 -7.09 -13.17
CA LEU A 29 0.86 -5.98 -13.26
C LEU A 29 -0.50 -6.32 -12.63
N GLY A 30 -0.95 -7.58 -12.78
CA GLY A 30 -2.20 -8.05 -12.18
C GLY A 30 -2.21 -7.99 -10.64
N ILE A 31 -1.07 -8.25 -9.99
CA ILE A 31 -0.95 -8.15 -8.53
C ILE A 31 -1.04 -6.68 -8.11
N LEU A 32 -0.32 -5.80 -8.80
CA LEU A 32 -0.35 -4.37 -8.51
C LEU A 32 -1.77 -3.80 -8.65
N ILE A 33 -2.44 -4.08 -9.77
CA ILE A 33 -3.81 -3.63 -10.02
C ILE A 33 -4.76 -4.19 -8.96
N GLY A 34 -4.65 -5.47 -8.62
CA GLY A 34 -5.49 -6.09 -7.59
C GLY A 34 -5.32 -5.42 -6.23
N VAL A 35 -4.09 -5.15 -5.80
CA VAL A 35 -3.79 -4.45 -4.54
C VAL A 35 -4.37 -3.03 -4.56
N VAL A 36 -4.16 -2.28 -5.64
CA VAL A 36 -4.69 -0.91 -5.80
C VAL A 36 -6.22 -0.89 -5.70
N ILE A 37 -6.91 -1.80 -6.40
CA ILE A 37 -8.38 -1.90 -6.36
C ILE A 37 -8.85 -2.18 -4.93
N ILE A 38 -8.24 -3.14 -4.23
CA ILE A 38 -8.64 -3.48 -2.86
C ILE A 38 -8.42 -2.30 -1.92
N LEU A 39 -7.30 -1.58 -2.03
CA LEU A 39 -7.03 -0.38 -1.23
C LEU A 39 -8.06 0.71 -1.48
N ILE A 40 -8.44 0.96 -2.74
CA ILE A 40 -9.48 1.94 -3.07
C ILE A 40 -10.82 1.52 -2.45
N ILE A 41 -11.22 0.25 -2.58
CA ILE A 41 -12.46 -0.25 -1.97
C ILE A 41 -12.41 -0.07 -0.44
N LYS A 42 -11.30 -0.41 0.21
CA LYS A 42 -11.11 -0.21 1.66
C LYS A 42 -11.21 1.26 2.06
N ALA A 43 -10.60 2.15 1.28
CA ALA A 43 -10.67 3.58 1.51
C ALA A 43 -12.12 4.08 1.43
N LEU A 44 -12.88 3.62 0.42
CA LEU A 44 -14.29 3.97 0.24
C LEU A 44 -15.18 3.47 1.39
N LEU A 45 -14.89 2.29 1.93
CA LEU A 45 -15.59 1.74 3.10
C LEU A 45 -15.26 2.48 4.40
N ASN A 46 -14.15 3.24 4.45
CA ASN A 46 -13.68 3.95 5.64
C ASN A 46 -13.30 5.42 5.34
N ILE A 47 -14.18 6.11 4.59
CA ILE A 47 -13.95 7.48 4.07
C ILE A 47 -13.67 8.51 5.17
N THR A 48 -14.21 8.34 6.37
CA THR A 48 -14.10 9.32 7.45
C THR A 48 -12.91 9.05 8.38
N GLY A 49 -12.25 7.90 8.24
CA GLY A 49 -11.16 7.47 9.10
C GLY A 49 -9.78 7.74 8.52
N MET A 50 -8.81 8.00 9.39
CA MET A 50 -7.40 8.13 8.98
C MET A 50 -6.87 6.87 8.28
N GLY A 51 -7.47 5.70 8.58
CA GLY A 51 -7.19 4.45 7.86
C GLY A 51 -7.53 4.51 6.36
N GLY A 52 -8.66 5.13 5.98
CA GLY A 52 -9.04 5.27 4.58
C GLY A 52 -8.15 6.26 3.82
N ILE A 53 -7.68 7.31 4.50
CA ILE A 53 -6.69 8.25 3.95
C ILE A 53 -5.38 7.51 3.64
N ILE A 54 -4.89 6.69 4.58
CA ILE A 54 -3.67 5.89 4.36
C ILE A 54 -3.85 4.94 3.15
N ASP A 55 -5.01 4.30 3.01
CA ASP A 55 -5.28 3.41 1.87
C ASP A 55 -5.25 4.16 0.53
N ILE A 56 -5.93 5.30 0.44
CA ILE A 56 -6.02 6.04 -0.83
C ILE A 56 -4.68 6.69 -1.20
N THR A 57 -3.94 7.21 -0.22
CA THR A 57 -2.59 7.73 -0.44
C THR A 57 -1.64 6.61 -0.89
N THR A 58 -1.71 5.43 -0.27
CA THR A 58 -0.90 4.28 -0.68
C THR A 58 -1.24 3.82 -2.09
N ALA A 59 -2.53 3.72 -2.43
CA ALA A 59 -2.96 3.40 -3.79
C ALA A 59 -2.42 4.40 -4.82
N ALA A 60 -2.49 5.70 -4.52
CA ALA A 60 -1.92 6.74 -5.37
C ALA A 60 -0.40 6.60 -5.53
N LEU A 61 0.34 6.33 -4.45
CA LEU A 61 1.78 6.09 -4.50
C LEU A 61 2.14 4.88 -5.37
N LEU A 62 1.39 3.79 -5.26
CA LEU A 62 1.58 2.58 -6.09
C LEU A 62 1.35 2.86 -7.58
N ILE A 63 0.32 3.64 -7.91
CA ILE A 63 0.04 4.05 -9.29
C ILE A 63 1.18 4.94 -9.80
N ILE A 64 1.51 6.02 -9.09
CA ILE A 64 2.50 7.00 -9.54
C ILE A 64 3.89 6.37 -9.65
N SER A 65 4.28 5.54 -8.69
CA SER A 65 5.57 4.82 -8.71
C SER A 65 5.72 3.82 -9.86
N SER A 66 4.62 3.48 -10.54
CA SER A 66 4.66 2.63 -11.73
C SER A 66 4.99 3.39 -13.00
N PHE A 67 4.81 4.71 -13.01
CA PHE A 67 5.14 5.56 -14.15
C PHE A 67 6.43 6.35 -13.90
N TRP A 68 6.62 6.85 -12.68
CA TRP A 68 7.72 7.75 -12.33
C TRP A 68 8.52 7.24 -11.13
N LEU A 69 9.82 7.52 -11.14
CA LEU A 69 10.69 7.34 -9.97
C LEU A 69 10.32 8.37 -8.91
N LEU A 70 9.69 7.90 -7.84
CA LEU A 70 9.37 8.72 -6.70
C LEU A 70 10.57 8.87 -5.75
N PRO A 71 10.68 10.00 -5.05
CA PRO A 71 11.70 10.17 -4.03
C PRO A 71 11.62 9.10 -2.93
N PHE A 72 12.78 8.53 -2.56
CA PHE A 72 12.83 7.35 -1.69
C PHE A 72 12.13 7.56 -0.33
N TRP A 73 12.22 8.77 0.25
CA TRP A 73 11.63 9.08 1.54
C TRP A 73 10.10 9.04 1.50
N ILE A 74 9.49 9.43 0.38
CA ILE A 74 8.03 9.38 0.21
C ILE A 74 7.56 7.92 0.20
N LEU A 75 8.27 7.06 -0.53
CA LEU A 75 7.98 5.63 -0.60
C LEU A 75 8.17 4.93 0.74
N ILE A 76 9.24 5.25 1.47
CA ILE A 76 9.50 4.69 2.82
C ILE A 76 8.40 5.11 3.81
N ILE A 77 8.03 6.39 3.84
CA ILE A 77 6.98 6.88 4.75
C ILE A 77 5.65 6.18 4.42
N GLY A 78 5.30 6.07 3.13
CA GLY A 78 4.11 5.35 2.69
C GLY A 78 4.13 3.88 3.11
N ALA A 79 5.26 3.20 2.90
CA ALA A 79 5.44 1.80 3.27
C ALA A 79 5.31 1.56 4.79
N ILE A 80 5.90 2.43 5.61
CA ILE A 80 5.80 2.34 7.06
C ILE A 80 4.36 2.59 7.51
N ALA A 81 3.69 3.62 6.97
CA ALA A 81 2.33 3.97 7.36
C ALA A 81 1.33 2.85 7.06
N ILE A 82 1.33 2.31 5.83
CA ILE A 82 0.45 1.20 5.46
C ILE A 82 0.88 -0.10 6.14
N GLY A 83 2.18 -0.32 6.34
CA GLY A 83 2.70 -1.51 7.03
C GLY A 83 2.28 -1.56 8.50
N GLN A 84 2.44 -0.46 9.23
CA GLN A 84 1.97 -0.34 10.62
C GLN A 84 0.47 -0.57 10.70
N LYS A 85 -0.30 0.06 9.80
CA LYS A 85 -1.75 -0.16 9.71
C LYS A 85 -2.08 -1.64 9.46
N GLY A 86 -1.40 -2.30 8.53
CA GLY A 86 -1.60 -3.71 8.22
C GLY A 86 -1.37 -4.62 9.42
N VAL A 87 -0.28 -4.39 10.16
CA VAL A 87 0.01 -5.08 11.43
C VAL A 87 -1.14 -4.86 12.42
N VAL A 88 -1.55 -3.61 12.65
CA VAL A 88 -2.66 -3.30 13.58
C VAL A 88 -3.95 -4.01 13.17
N SER A 89 -4.31 -4.00 11.89
CA SER A 89 -5.51 -4.68 11.38
C SER A 89 -5.47 -6.21 11.52
N MET A 90 -4.28 -6.82 11.53
CA MET A 90 -4.12 -8.26 11.75
C MET A 90 -4.28 -8.66 13.22
N PHE A 91 -3.78 -7.84 14.15
CA PHE A 91 -3.73 -8.16 15.58
C PHE A 91 -4.90 -7.59 16.39
N MET A 92 -5.38 -6.38 16.06
CA MET A 92 -6.38 -5.66 16.86
C MET A 92 -7.82 -5.82 16.34
N GLY A 93 -8.02 -6.44 15.17
CA GLY A 93 -9.33 -6.98 14.79
C GLY A 93 -10.45 -5.96 14.57
N TYR A 94 -10.14 -4.71 14.20
CA TYR A 94 -11.13 -3.82 13.57
C TYR A 94 -11.44 -4.26 12.13
#